data_AF-A0A966I6R2-F1
#
_entry.id   AF-A0A966I6R2-F1
#
_cell.length_a   1.000
_cell.length_b   1.000
_cell.length_c   1.000
_cell.angle_alpha   90.00
_cell.angle_beta   90.00
_cell.angle_gamma   90.00
#
_symmetry.space_group_name_H-M   'P 1'
#
loop_
_entity.id
_entity.type
_entity.pdbx_description
1 polymer ?
#
loop_
_entity_poly.entity_id
_entity_poly.type
_entity_poly.pdbx_seq_one_letter_code
_entity_poly.pdbx_strand_id
1 'polypeptide(L)'
;MSIQQSLPKYLQISELLIRDIAAGRLEDGARLPTERDLAAQLSTSVGTLRKALSELERQGLVVRVQGSGNYIRSKSEVNSIYSFFRVELLEGGGLPRAEVLDVSKQPKPTEFPYFGSNNDGFRIRRMRYL
;
A
#
# COMPACT_ATOMS: atom_id res chain seq x y z
N MET A 1 -18.40 7.95 -16.62
CA MET A 1 -17.27 7.14 -17.11
C MET A 1 -16.34 6.86 -15.94
N SER A 2 -16.44 5.68 -15.33
CA SER A 2 -15.58 5.25 -14.22
C SER A 2 -14.27 4.71 -14.80
N ILE A 3 -13.22 5.53 -14.79
CA ILE A 3 -11.87 5.02 -14.95
C ILE A 3 -11.49 4.38 -13.61
N GLN A 4 -11.87 3.12 -13.41
CA GLN A 4 -11.41 2.33 -12.28
C GLN A 4 -9.97 1.87 -12.58
N GLN A 5 -9.01 2.81 -12.52
CA GLN A 5 -7.59 2.47 -12.58
C GLN A 5 -7.21 1.78 -11.26
N SER A 6 -7.48 0.48 -11.16
CA SER A 6 -6.92 -0.33 -10.09
C SER A 6 -5.40 -0.39 -10.29
N LEU A 7 -4.65 -0.08 -9.25
CA LEU A 7 -3.19 -0.21 -9.23
C LEU A 7 -2.75 -1.56 -9.83
N PRO A 8 -1.69 -1.66 -10.64
CA PRO A 8 -1.18 -2.94 -11.14
C PRO A 8 -1.02 -3.97 -10.02
N LYS A 9 -1.34 -5.25 -10.28
CA LYS A 9 -1.37 -6.30 -9.24
C LYS A 9 -0.07 -6.44 -8.45
N TYR A 10 1.09 -6.27 -9.10
CA TYR A 10 2.38 -6.34 -8.41
C TYR A 10 2.59 -5.18 -7.42
N LEU A 11 2.11 -3.97 -7.76
CA LEU A 11 2.15 -2.82 -6.86
C LEU A 11 1.15 -2.99 -5.71
N GLN A 12 -0.01 -3.60 -5.96
CA GLN A 12 -0.91 -4.00 -4.87
C GLN A 12 -0.21 -4.96 -3.90
N ILE A 13 0.47 -6.00 -4.39
CA ILE A 13 1.21 -6.94 -3.55
C ILE A 13 2.35 -6.25 -2.79
N SER A 14 3.12 -5.37 -3.45
CA SER A 14 4.18 -4.60 -2.80
C SER A 14 3.63 -3.78 -1.63
N GLU A 15 2.51 -3.12 -1.83
CA GLU A 15 1.88 -2.26 -0.83
C GLU A 15 1.29 -3.05 0.34
N LEU A 16 0.74 -4.24 0.07
CA LEU A 16 0.32 -5.19 1.12
C LEU A 16 1.50 -5.54 2.03
N LEU A 17 2.62 -5.98 1.44
CA LEU A 17 3.82 -6.38 2.18
C LEU A 17 4.44 -5.20 2.94
N ILE A 18 4.46 -4.00 2.35
CA ILE A 18 4.87 -2.75 3.02
C ILE A 18 4.09 -2.54 4.33
N ARG A 19 2.77 -2.75 4.29
CA ARG A 19 1.90 -2.58 5.46
C ARG A 19 2.16 -3.65 6.52
N ASP A 20 2.42 -4.88 6.11
CA ASP A 20 2.76 -5.96 7.04
C ASP A 20 4.12 -5.75 7.71
N ILE A 21 5.10 -5.19 7.01
CA ILE A 21 6.38 -4.76 7.59
C ILE A 21 6.14 -3.60 8.57
N ALA A 22 5.39 -2.57 8.16
CA ALA A 22 5.13 -1.40 8.99
C ALA A 22 4.34 -1.71 10.26
N ALA A 23 3.47 -2.73 10.22
CA ALA A 23 2.73 -3.22 11.38
C ALA A 23 3.51 -4.24 12.23
N GLY A 24 4.74 -4.61 11.83
CA GLY A 24 5.59 -5.56 12.56
C GLY A 24 5.21 -7.04 12.39
N ARG A 25 4.29 -7.38 11.48
CA ARG A 25 3.95 -8.78 11.16
C ARG A 25 5.07 -9.48 10.38
N LEU A 26 5.80 -8.69 9.58
CA LEU A 26 7.01 -9.12 8.90
C LEU A 26 8.20 -8.43 9.57
N GLU A 27 8.85 -9.17 10.47
CA GLU A 27 9.96 -8.66 11.28
C GLU A 27 11.22 -8.40 10.46
N ASP A 28 12.06 -7.48 10.93
CA ASP A 28 13.37 -7.22 10.32
C ASP A 28 14.23 -8.49 10.31
N GLY A 29 14.88 -8.78 9.19
CA GLY A 29 15.68 -9.99 9.01
C GLY A 29 14.87 -11.27 8.79
N ALA A 30 13.53 -11.25 8.88
CA ALA A 30 12.71 -12.41 8.62
C ALA A 30 12.88 -12.89 7.17
N ARG A 31 13.04 -14.21 6.99
CA ARG A 31 13.09 -14.84 5.67
C ARG A 31 11.66 -15.05 5.16
N LEU A 32 11.36 -14.51 3.98
CA LEU A 32 10.11 -14.77 3.29
C LEU A 32 10.05 -16.24 2.80
N PRO A 33 8.83 -16.81 2.63
CA PRO A 33 8.66 -18.08 1.95
C PRO A 33 9.29 -18.06 0.55
N THR A 34 9.45 -19.24 -0.06
CA THR A 34 9.95 -19.29 -1.45
C THR A 34 9.03 -18.49 -2.37
N GLU A 35 9.56 -17.93 -3.45
CA GLU A 35 8.74 -17.15 -4.39
C GLU A 35 7.56 -17.95 -4.94
N ARG A 36 7.69 -19.28 -5.04
CA ARG A 36 6.60 -20.16 -5.48
C ARG A 36 5.52 -20.28 -4.41
N ASP A 37 5.90 -20.51 -3.16
CA ASP A 37 4.94 -20.70 -2.06
C ASP A 37 4.25 -19.38 -1.71
N LEU A 38 5.00 -18.28 -1.64
CA LEU A 38 4.43 -16.96 -1.38
C LEU A 38 3.48 -16.53 -2.51
N ALA A 39 3.80 -16.86 -3.77
CA ALA A 39 2.91 -16.57 -4.89
C ALA A 39 1.59 -17.38 -4.79
N ALA A 40 1.67 -18.64 -4.35
CA ALA A 40 0.50 -19.46 -4.09
C ALA A 40 -0.35 -18.90 -2.94
N GLN A 41 0.26 -18.53 -1.82
CA GLN A 41 -0.41 -17.90 -0.67
C GLN A 41 -1.14 -16.62 -1.08
N LEU A 42 -0.51 -15.77 -1.91
CA LEU A 42 -1.07 -14.50 -2.37
C LEU A 42 -1.96 -14.64 -3.62
N SER A 43 -2.26 -15.86 -4.07
CA SER A 43 -3.06 -16.15 -5.26
C SER A 43 -2.62 -15.34 -6.49
N THR A 44 -1.32 -15.37 -6.79
CA THR A 44 -0.71 -14.62 -7.90
C THR A 44 0.31 -15.46 -8.67
N SER A 45 0.75 -14.95 -9.82
CA SER A 45 1.83 -15.60 -10.58
C SER A 45 3.20 -15.29 -9.95
N VAL A 46 4.15 -16.22 -10.06
CA VAL A 46 5.53 -16.00 -9.60
C VAL A 46 6.16 -14.79 -10.29
N GLY A 47 5.86 -14.56 -11.58
CA GLY A 47 6.34 -13.37 -12.30
C GLY A 47 5.80 -12.06 -11.73
N THR A 48 4.52 -12.05 -11.31
CA THR A 48 3.91 -10.89 -10.63
C THR A 48 4.52 -10.67 -9.26
N LEU A 49 4.74 -11.75 -8.49
CA LEU A 49 5.39 -11.66 -7.18
C LEU A 49 6.82 -11.12 -7.32
N ARG A 50 7.61 -11.61 -8.28
CA ARG A 50 8.97 -11.10 -8.52
C ARG A 50 8.98 -9.59 -8.79
N LYS A 51 8.03 -9.09 -9.59
CA LYS A 51 7.90 -7.64 -9.81
C LYS A 51 7.60 -6.89 -8.52
N ALA A 52 6.76 -7.44 -7.65
CA ALA A 52 6.45 -6.86 -6.35
C ALA A 52 7.69 -6.86 -5.43
N LEU A 53 8.40 -7.98 -5.33
CA LEU A 53 9.63 -8.11 -4.54
C LEU A 53 10.74 -7.18 -5.05
N SER A 54 10.88 -7.02 -6.37
CA SER A 54 11.83 -6.05 -6.95
C SER A 54 11.47 -4.61 -6.61
N GLU A 55 10.19 -4.28 -6.50
CA GLU A 55 9.75 -2.95 -6.03
C GLU A 55 10.10 -2.73 -4.55
N LEU A 56 9.88 -3.73 -3.70
CA LEU A 56 10.30 -3.70 -2.29
C LEU A 56 11.83 -3.59 -2.12
N GLU A 57 12.58 -4.31 -2.95
CA GLU A 57 14.05 -4.24 -2.99
C GLU A 57 14.53 -2.85 -3.41
N ARG A 58 13.89 -2.24 -4.42
CA ARG A 58 14.14 -0.85 -4.84
C ARG A 58 13.87 0.15 -3.72
N GLN A 59 12.87 -0.10 -2.89
CA GLN A 59 12.56 0.71 -1.70
C GLN A 59 13.47 0.39 -0.49
N GLY A 60 14.29 -0.65 -0.59
CA GLY A 60 15.19 -1.10 0.47
C GLY A 60 14.46 -1.77 1.65
N LEU A 61 13.31 -2.39 1.38
CA LEU A 61 12.48 -3.12 2.35
C LEU A 61 12.63 -4.64 2.25
N VAL A 62 13.25 -5.12 1.17
CA VAL A 62 13.62 -6.53 0.97
C VAL A 62 15.05 -6.59 0.46
N VAL A 63 15.80 -7.61 0.87
CA VAL A 63 17.11 -7.96 0.32
C VAL A 63 17.05 -9.37 -0.25
N ARG A 64 17.45 -9.53 -1.51
CA ARG A 64 17.61 -10.83 -2.13
C ARG A 64 19.02 -11.37 -1.90
N VAL A 65 19.11 -12.58 -1.36
CA VAL A 65 20.35 -13.35 -1.22
C VAL A 65 20.29 -14.53 -2.18
N GLN A 66 21.11 -14.49 -3.23
CA GLN A 66 21.13 -15.52 -4.28
C GLN A 66 21.33 -16.91 -3.68
N GLY A 67 20.51 -17.88 -4.08
CA GLY A 67 20.53 -19.25 -3.57
C GLY A 67 19.97 -19.44 -2.14
N SER A 68 19.69 -18.35 -1.42
CA SER A 68 19.21 -18.40 -0.04
C SER A 68 17.75 -17.94 0.08
N GLY A 69 17.38 -16.78 -0.46
CA GLY A 69 15.99 -16.31 -0.41
C GLY A 69 15.85 -14.79 -0.34
N ASN A 70 14.66 -14.33 0.03
CA ASN A 70 14.36 -12.91 0.21
C ASN A 70 14.16 -12.64 1.72
N TYR A 71 14.78 -11.57 2.21
CA TYR A 71 14.78 -11.20 3.63
C TYR A 71 14.21 -9.80 3.81
N ILE A 72 13.40 -9.61 4.85
CA ILE A 72 12.82 -8.32 5.18
C ILE A 72 13.88 -7.37 5.72
N ARG A 73 13.77 -6.10 5.34
CA ARG A 73 14.51 -4.98 5.93
C ARG A 73 13.51 -3.94 6.42
N SER A 74 13.29 -3.87 7.73
CA SER A 74 12.45 -2.83 8.33
C SER A 74 13.29 -1.56 8.53
N LYS A 75 12.99 -0.51 7.76
CA LYS A 75 13.48 0.84 8.06
C LYS A 75 12.41 1.55 8.88
N SER A 76 12.81 2.36 9.87
CA SER A 76 11.93 3.15 10.73
C SER A 76 11.04 4.17 9.97
N GLU A 77 11.33 4.44 8.69
CA GLU A 77 10.53 5.29 7.81
C GLU A 77 10.11 4.52 6.55
N VAL A 78 8.97 3.83 6.62
CA VAL A 78 8.37 3.15 5.47
C VAL A 78 7.41 4.11 4.75
N ASN A 79 7.79 4.61 3.57
CA ASN A 79 6.94 5.45 2.72
C ASN A 79 5.90 4.60 1.97
N SER A 80 4.76 4.33 2.61
CA SER A 80 3.59 3.65 2.01
C SER A 80 2.74 4.63 1.20
N ILE A 81 2.29 4.22 0.00
CA ILE A 81 1.36 4.99 -0.85
C ILE A 81 0.05 5.26 -0.10
N TYR A 82 -0.32 4.38 0.84
CA TYR A 82 -1.50 4.51 1.68
C TYR A 82 -1.20 4.86 3.15
N SER A 83 -0.10 5.57 3.43
CA SER A 83 0.25 6.04 4.78
C SER A 83 -0.87 6.82 5.49
N PHE A 84 -1.78 7.46 4.73
CA PHE A 84 -2.97 8.17 5.26
C PHE A 84 -4.24 7.29 5.42
N PHE A 85 -4.15 5.97 5.22
CA PHE A 85 -5.22 5.00 5.42
C PHE A 85 -4.86 4.02 6.54
N ARG A 86 -5.12 4.42 7.80
CA ARG A 86 -4.99 3.58 8.99
C ARG A 86 -6.23 2.72 9.25
N VAL A 87 -6.58 1.87 8.29
CA VAL A 87 -7.56 0.80 8.52
C VAL A 87 -6.80 -0.51 8.32
N GLU A 88 -6.84 -1.39 9.32
CA GLU A 88 -6.22 -2.72 9.29
C GLU A 88 -7.25 -3.81 9.62
N LEU A 89 -7.03 -5.02 9.10
CA LEU A 89 -7.79 -6.23 9.48
C LEU A 89 -7.17 -6.82 10.74
N LEU A 90 -7.94 -7.65 11.46
CA LEU A 90 -7.42 -8.40 12.62
C LEU A 90 -6.24 -9.31 12.26
N GLU A 91 -6.25 -9.88 11.05
CA GLU A 91 -5.18 -10.76 10.54
C GLU A 91 -4.04 -9.99 9.87
N GLY A 92 -4.21 -8.69 9.60
CA GLY A 92 -3.11 -7.87 9.15
C GLY A 92 -3.44 -6.72 8.20
N GLY A 93 -2.53 -6.44 7.27
CA GLY A 93 -2.62 -5.32 6.36
C GLY A 93 -3.68 -5.63 5.33
N GLY A 94 -4.71 -4.80 5.23
CA GLY A 94 -5.66 -4.89 4.12
C GLY A 94 -5.18 -4.04 2.94
N LEU A 95 -5.61 -4.38 1.72
CA LEU A 95 -5.55 -3.45 0.60
C LEU A 95 -6.72 -2.48 0.71
N PRO A 96 -6.49 -1.20 1.03
CA PRO A 96 -7.58 -0.28 1.25
C PRO A 96 -8.29 0.00 -0.07
N ARG A 97 -9.60 -0.13 -0.03
CA ARG A 97 -10.50 0.26 -1.11
C ARG A 97 -11.23 1.53 -0.71
N ALA A 98 -11.58 2.31 -1.73
CA ALA A 98 -12.40 3.48 -1.55
C ALA A 98 -13.39 3.58 -2.70
N GLU A 99 -14.64 3.84 -2.36
CA GLU A 99 -15.67 4.24 -3.31
C GLU A 99 -15.95 5.73 -3.12
N VAL A 100 -15.86 6.49 -4.22
CA VAL A 100 -16.16 7.92 -4.21
C VAL A 100 -17.68 8.07 -4.19
N LEU A 101 -18.20 8.67 -3.12
CA LEU A 101 -19.64 8.89 -2.93
C LEU A 101 -20.08 10.24 -3.52
N ASP A 102 -19.24 11.28 -3.40
CA ASP A 102 -19.52 12.61 -3.92
C ASP A 102 -18.23 13.39 -4.17
N VAL A 103 -18.23 14.21 -5.22
CA VAL A 103 -17.20 15.20 -5.52
C VAL A 103 -17.89 16.49 -5.92
N SER A 104 -17.81 17.51 -5.08
CA SER A 104 -18.46 18.79 -5.32
C SER A 104 -17.51 19.96 -5.04
N LYS A 105 -17.59 21.00 -5.86
CA LYS A 105 -16.91 22.27 -5.60
C LYS A 105 -17.74 23.06 -4.58
N GLN A 106 -17.13 23.49 -3.48
CA GLN A 106 -17.81 24.22 -2.41
C GLN A 106 -16.95 25.41 -1.95
N PRO A 107 -17.58 26.49 -1.43
CA PRO A 107 -16.85 27.53 -0.72
C PRO A 107 -16.04 26.92 0.42
N LYS A 108 -14.84 27.47 0.66
CA LYS A 108 -14.01 27.03 1.77
C LYS A 108 -14.67 27.42 3.11
N PRO A 109 -14.75 26.49 4.09
CA PRO A 109 -15.20 26.82 5.43
C PRO A 109 -14.24 27.80 6.12
N THR A 110 -14.78 28.84 6.75
CA THR A 110 -14.02 29.91 7.40
C THR A 110 -13.26 29.44 8.64
N GLU A 111 -13.69 28.34 9.24
CA GLU A 111 -13.08 27.71 10.42
C GLU A 111 -11.81 26.90 10.11
N PHE A 112 -11.48 26.67 8.84
CA PHE A 112 -10.30 25.89 8.47
C PHE A 112 -9.03 26.75 8.44
N PRO A 113 -7.86 26.15 8.74
CA PRO A 113 -6.58 26.80 8.52
C PRO A 113 -6.47 27.34 7.09
N TYR A 114 -5.67 28.39 6.91
CA TYR A 114 -5.40 28.89 5.57
C TYR A 114 -4.65 27.82 4.73
N PHE A 115 -5.13 27.56 3.52
CA PHE A 115 -4.48 26.63 2.57
C PHE A 115 -4.84 26.96 1.11
N GLY A 116 -3.87 27.29 0.27
CA GLY A 116 -4.14 27.70 -1.11
C GLY A 116 -4.83 29.07 -1.21
N SER A 117 -4.85 29.62 -2.43
CA SER A 117 -5.24 31.01 -2.72
C SER A 117 -6.69 31.21 -3.17
N ASN A 118 -7.42 30.13 -3.47
CA ASN A 118 -8.82 30.20 -3.90
C ASN A 118 -9.80 30.16 -2.72
N ASN A 119 -10.93 30.87 -2.87
CA ASN A 119 -12.02 30.86 -1.90
C ASN A 119 -12.89 29.60 -1.97
N ASP A 120 -12.74 28.80 -3.03
CA ASP A 120 -13.44 27.53 -3.21
C ASP A 120 -12.45 26.36 -3.14
N GLY A 121 -12.96 25.19 -2.72
CA GLY A 121 -12.26 23.92 -2.77
C GLY A 121 -13.14 22.78 -3.27
N PHE A 122 -12.53 21.62 -3.49
CA PHE A 122 -13.29 20.39 -3.75
C PHE A 122 -13.54 19.63 -2.45
N ARG A 123 -14.81 19.34 -2.16
CA ARG A 123 -15.21 18.41 -1.11
C ARG A 123 -15.34 17.02 -1.73
N ILE A 124 -14.55 16.08 -1.23
CA ILE A 124 -14.56 14.67 -1.67
C ILE A 124 -15.09 13.82 -0.52
N ARG A 125 -16.25 13.19 -0.70
CA ARG A 125 -16.79 12.19 0.22
C ARG A 125 -16.50 10.81 -0.36
N ARG A 126 -15.94 9.92 0.46
CA ARG A 126 -15.57 8.55 0.05
C ARG A 126 -15.83 7.58 1.18
N MET A 127 -16.41 6.43 0.84
CA MET A 127 -16.49 5.29 1.75
C MET A 127 -15.20 4.50 1.62
N ARG A 128 -14.53 4.27 2.75
CA ARG A 128 -13.27 3.51 2.81
C ARG A 128 -13.56 2.17 3.47
N TYR A 129 -12.99 1.10 2.94
CA TYR A 129 -13.13 -0.25 3.47
C TYR A 129 -11.91 -1.10 3.10
N LEU A 130 -11.77 -2.26 3.73
CA LEU A 130 -10.74 -3.26 3.41
C LEU A 130 -11.38 -4.42 2.66
#